data_AF-A0A7D5NFS9-F1
#
_entry.id   AF-A0A7D5NFS9-F1
#
_cell.length_a   1.000
_cell.length_b   1.000
_cell.length_c   1.000
_cell.angle_alpha   90.00
_cell.angle_beta   90.00
_cell.angle_gamma   90.00
#
_symmetry.space_group_name_H-M   'P 1'
#
loop_
_entity.id
_entity.type
_entity.pdbx_description
1 polymer ?
#
loop_
_entity_poly.entity_id
_entity_poly.type
_entity_poly.pdbx_seq_one_letter_code
_entity_poly.pdbx_strand_id
1 'polypeptide(L)'
;MQRQVQAEATEKGKHPSQRLAVDLAHACYATGKADEGAKIMRQVAAENHEDPHLIGHITQVFERTGQSDAGKAILDEVGKEIIELNNRGVMAARSGDLAGAVPLLIRAAEQVPNLQFLVNAAKAIYTLMDQKGWDNDLAARALGYLQRAQRKDRKSAKVASARQLYMTVAKKYGMPIKNS
;
A
#
# COMPACT_ATOMS: atom_id res chain seq x y z
N MET A 1 -18.28 19.18 -13.89
CA MET A 1 -19.08 18.53 -12.84
C MET A 1 -19.06 16.99 -12.88
N GLN A 2 -19.39 16.30 -13.99
CA GLN A 2 -19.46 14.82 -14.01
C GLN A 2 -18.16 14.08 -13.63
N ARG A 3 -16.97 14.62 -13.97
CA ARG A 3 -15.67 14.03 -13.58
C ARG A 3 -15.33 14.16 -12.09
N GLN A 4 -15.85 15.18 -11.40
CA GLN A 4 -15.70 15.36 -9.96
C GLN A 4 -16.62 14.41 -9.20
N VAL A 5 -17.89 14.32 -9.63
CA VAL A 5 -18.87 13.40 -9.02
C VAL A 5 -18.45 11.94 -9.19
N GLN A 6 -17.88 11.55 -10.34
CA GLN A 6 -17.30 10.22 -10.53
C GLN A 6 -16.02 9.99 -9.72
N ALA A 7 -15.15 11.01 -9.57
CA ALA A 7 -13.95 10.89 -8.73
C ALA A 7 -14.31 10.69 -7.25
N GLU A 8 -15.25 11.48 -6.74
CA GLU A 8 -15.79 11.37 -5.38
C GLU A 8 -16.52 10.02 -5.17
N ALA A 9 -17.29 9.54 -6.16
CA ALA A 9 -17.95 8.24 -6.07
C ALA A 9 -16.96 7.07 -6.06
N THR A 10 -15.84 7.18 -6.79
CA THR A 10 -14.79 6.15 -6.84
C THR A 10 -13.92 6.16 -5.58
N GLU A 11 -13.66 7.32 -4.98
CA GLU A 11 -13.12 7.44 -3.61
C GLU A 11 -14.08 6.79 -2.61
N LYS A 12 -15.36 7.17 -2.63
CA LYS A 12 -16.41 6.66 -1.73
C LYS A 12 -16.58 5.15 -1.76
N GLY A 13 -16.23 4.45 -2.85
CA GLY A 13 -16.29 2.99 -2.95
C GLY A 13 -15.06 2.24 -2.37
N LYS A 14 -13.96 2.95 -2.11
CA LYS A 14 -12.73 2.42 -1.47
C LYS A 14 -12.73 2.62 0.04
N HIS A 15 -13.31 3.75 0.47
CA HIS A 15 -13.57 4.08 1.86
C HIS A 15 -14.57 3.19 2.64
N PRO A 16 -15.52 2.42 2.07
CA PRO A 16 -16.50 1.67 2.86
C PRO A 16 -15.84 0.55 3.64
N SER A 17 -14.98 -0.26 3.03
CA SER A 17 -14.32 -1.38 3.74
C SER A 17 -13.37 -0.89 4.82
N GLN A 18 -12.71 0.25 4.60
CA GLN A 18 -11.79 0.87 5.55
C GLN A 18 -12.55 1.52 6.71
N ARG A 19 -13.64 2.25 6.42
CA ARG A 19 -14.53 2.82 7.44
C ARG A 19 -15.19 1.72 8.25
N LEU A 20 -15.65 0.64 7.62
CA LEU A 20 -16.17 -0.53 8.31
C LEU A 20 -15.13 -1.18 9.24
N ALA A 21 -13.86 -1.22 8.86
CA ALA A 21 -12.79 -1.69 9.73
C ALA A 21 -12.57 -0.75 10.93
N VAL A 22 -12.61 0.57 10.71
CA VAL A 22 -12.56 1.58 11.78
C VAL A 22 -13.77 1.46 12.71
N ASP A 23 -14.97 1.27 12.16
CA ASP A 23 -16.21 1.07 12.93
C ASP A 23 -16.19 -0.24 13.73
N LEU A 24 -15.65 -1.31 13.14
CA LEU A 24 -15.44 -2.58 13.83
C LEU A 24 -14.46 -2.42 14.99
N ALA A 25 -13.34 -1.71 14.77
CA ALA A 25 -12.39 -1.41 15.83
C ALA A 25 -13.02 -0.56 16.94
N HIS A 26 -13.85 0.43 16.58
CA HIS A 26 -14.64 1.19 17.55
C HIS A 26 -15.56 0.29 18.39
N ALA A 27 -16.26 -0.65 17.75
CA ALA A 27 -17.09 -1.64 18.45
C ALA A 27 -16.25 -2.56 19.37
N CYS A 28 -15.04 -2.95 18.95
CA CYS A 28 -14.11 -3.69 19.81
C CYS A 28 -13.74 -2.90 21.06
N TYR A 29 -13.45 -1.60 20.95
CA TYR A 29 -13.19 -0.75 22.11
C TYR A 29 -14.41 -0.61 23.03
N ALA A 30 -15.59 -0.35 22.46
CA ALA A 30 -16.83 -0.22 23.22
C ALA A 30 -17.24 -1.50 23.96
N THR A 31 -16.78 -2.68 23.49
CA THR A 31 -17.08 -3.99 24.09
C THR A 31 -15.93 -4.56 24.94
N GLY A 32 -14.90 -3.74 25.26
CA GLY A 32 -13.77 -4.15 26.11
C GLY A 32 -12.72 -5.03 25.42
N LYS A 33 -12.80 -5.22 24.10
CA LYS A 33 -11.83 -5.97 23.28
C LYS A 33 -10.74 -5.04 22.72
N ALA A 34 -10.10 -4.27 23.60
CA ALA A 34 -9.19 -3.20 23.19
C ALA A 34 -8.01 -3.67 22.33
N ASP A 35 -7.45 -4.85 22.61
CA ASP A 35 -6.33 -5.42 21.84
C ASP A 35 -6.71 -5.71 20.38
N GLU A 36 -7.91 -6.24 20.15
CA GLU A 36 -8.40 -6.53 18.80
C GLU A 36 -8.72 -5.24 18.04
N GLY A 37 -9.30 -4.25 18.72
CA GLY A 37 -9.49 -2.91 18.16
C GLY A 37 -8.16 -2.27 17.74
N ALA A 38 -7.12 -2.39 18.58
CA ALA A 38 -5.80 -1.84 18.31
C ALA A 38 -5.13 -2.51 17.11
N LYS A 39 -5.23 -3.83 16.97
CA LYS A 39 -4.71 -4.57 15.80
C LYS A 39 -5.37 -4.10 14.50
N ILE A 40 -6.70 -3.95 14.50
CA ILE A 40 -7.44 -3.48 13.32
C ILE A 40 -7.03 -2.05 12.98
N MET A 41 -7.00 -1.14 13.97
CA MET A 41 -6.59 0.25 13.75
C MET A 41 -5.16 0.34 13.22
N ARG A 42 -4.22 -0.44 13.78
CA ARG A 42 -2.84 -0.52 13.32
C ARG A 42 -2.76 -0.92 11.84
N GLN A 43 -3.47 -1.98 11.45
CA GLN A 43 -3.49 -2.44 10.06
C GLN A 43 -4.07 -1.39 9.12
N VAL A 44 -5.21 -0.79 9.49
CA VAL A 44 -5.88 0.23 8.67
C VAL A 44 -5.01 1.48 8.53
N ALA A 45 -4.39 1.95 9.60
CA ALA A 45 -3.44 3.05 9.57
C ALA A 45 -2.24 2.71 8.67
N ALA A 46 -1.71 1.49 8.79
CA ALA A 46 -0.50 1.11 8.06
C ALA A 46 -0.72 1.02 6.54
N GLU A 47 -1.88 0.51 6.14
CA GLU A 47 -2.26 0.37 4.74
C GLU A 47 -2.61 1.70 4.05
N ASN A 48 -2.89 2.74 4.84
CA ASN A 48 -3.43 4.03 4.39
C ASN A 48 -2.66 5.21 4.99
N HIS A 49 -1.37 5.03 5.28
CA HIS A 49 -0.54 6.05 5.93
C HIS A 49 -0.40 7.36 5.14
N GLU A 50 -0.74 7.35 3.84
CA GLU A 50 -0.73 8.53 2.96
C GLU A 50 -2.12 9.18 2.84
N ASP A 51 -3.16 8.68 3.53
CA ASP A 51 -4.53 9.21 3.50
C ASP A 51 -4.83 10.03 4.78
N PRO A 52 -4.69 11.37 4.74
CA PRO A 52 -4.92 12.20 5.92
C PRO A 52 -6.36 12.15 6.42
N HIS A 53 -7.34 11.89 5.54
CA HIS A 53 -8.74 11.82 5.92
C HIS A 53 -9.02 10.57 6.75
N LEU A 54 -8.47 9.42 6.36
CA LEU A 54 -8.64 8.20 7.12
C LEU A 54 -7.88 8.26 8.45
N ILE A 55 -6.65 8.79 8.45
CA ILE A 55 -5.88 8.99 9.68
C ILE A 55 -6.63 9.92 10.64
N GLY A 56 -7.21 11.02 10.15
CA GLY A 56 -8.06 11.91 10.96
C GLY A 56 -9.29 11.20 11.54
N HIS A 57 -9.92 10.30 10.77
CA HIS A 57 -11.05 9.51 11.27
C HIS A 57 -10.61 8.53 12.38
N ILE A 58 -9.47 7.86 12.23
CA ILE A 58 -8.90 6.98 13.26
C ILE A 58 -8.66 7.77 14.56
N THR A 59 -8.02 8.94 14.48
CA THR A 59 -7.79 9.82 15.64
C THR A 59 -9.11 10.18 16.33
N GLN A 60 -10.12 10.57 15.56
CA GLN A 60 -11.43 10.92 16.11
C GLN A 60 -12.11 9.75 16.85
N VAL A 61 -11.93 8.51 16.38
CA VAL A 61 -12.46 7.34 17.08
C VAL A 61 -11.76 7.16 18.44
N PHE A 62 -10.43 7.28 18.49
CA PHE A 62 -9.67 7.19 19.74
C PHE A 62 -10.04 8.29 20.73
N GLU A 63 -10.32 9.50 20.26
CA GLU A 63 -10.80 10.59 21.11
C GLU A 63 -12.17 10.27 21.73
N ARG A 64 -13.10 9.73 20.94
CA ARG A 64 -14.46 9.40 21.41
C ARG A 64 -14.49 8.23 22.41
N THR A 65 -13.52 7.33 22.35
CA THR A 65 -13.40 6.20 23.29
C THR A 65 -12.55 6.52 24.52
N GLY A 66 -12.04 7.76 24.64
CA GLY A 66 -11.17 8.16 25.76
C GLY A 66 -9.76 7.57 25.69
N GLN A 67 -9.32 7.14 24.50
CA GLN A 67 -8.05 6.46 24.26
C GLN A 67 -7.11 7.26 23.35
N SER A 68 -7.18 8.60 23.40
CA SER A 68 -6.43 9.49 22.51
C SER A 68 -4.92 9.24 22.53
N ASP A 69 -4.32 9.08 23.71
CA ASP A 69 -2.88 8.83 23.85
C ASP A 69 -2.45 7.50 23.22
N ALA A 70 -3.26 6.45 23.40
CA ALA A 70 -3.02 5.14 22.79
C ALA A 70 -3.14 5.21 21.27
N GLY A 71 -4.14 5.95 20.76
CA GLY A 71 -4.31 6.20 19.33
C GLY A 71 -3.11 6.90 18.71
N LYS A 72 -2.64 7.98 19.35
CA LYS A 72 -1.45 8.71 18.92
C LYS A 72 -0.21 7.82 18.90
N ALA A 73 0.01 7.04 19.96
CA ALA A 73 1.14 6.11 20.04
C ALA A 73 1.12 5.07 18.91
N ILE A 74 -0.05 4.48 18.61
CA ILE A 74 -0.22 3.52 17.51
C ILE A 74 0.12 4.18 16.16
N LEU A 75 -0.41 5.37 15.88
CA LEU A 75 -0.17 6.07 14.62
C LEU A 75 1.31 6.44 14.45
N ASP A 76 1.96 6.92 15.51
CA ASP A 76 3.38 7.27 15.50
C ASP A 76 4.27 6.04 15.27
N GLU A 77 3.95 4.91 15.91
CA GLU A 77 4.69 3.65 15.75
C GLU A 77 4.55 3.09 14.32
N VAL A 78 3.32 3.04 13.81
CA VAL A 78 3.03 2.61 12.44
C VAL A 78 3.74 3.48 11.42
N GLY A 79 3.72 4.81 11.61
CA GLY A 79 4.41 5.75 10.73
C GLY A 79 5.92 5.47 10.67
N LYS A 80 6.55 5.24 11.83
CA LYS A 80 7.99 4.91 11.91
C LYS A 80 8.30 3.57 11.23
N GLU A 81 7.52 2.53 11.49
CA GLU A 81 7.71 1.20 10.90
C GLU A 81 7.65 1.26 9.37
N ILE A 82 6.67 1.99 8.83
CA ILE A 82 6.53 2.16 7.37
C ILE A 82 7.71 2.90 6.76
N ILE A 83 8.14 3.99 7.40
CA ILE A 83 9.30 4.76 6.93
C ILE A 83 10.55 3.88 6.94
N GLU A 84 10.77 3.11 8.00
CA GLU A 84 11.92 2.22 8.11
C GLU A 84 11.91 1.13 7.04
N LEU A 85 10.79 0.43 6.86
CA LEU A 85 10.61 -0.59 5.83
C LEU A 85 10.82 -0.03 4.42
N ASN A 86 10.33 1.19 4.16
CA ASN A 86 10.54 1.87 2.88
C ASN A 86 12.01 2.17 2.65
N ASN A 87 12.68 2.76 3.64
CA ASN A 87 14.10 3.12 3.56
C ASN A 87 14.96 1.88 3.30
N ARG A 88 14.71 0.78 4.01
CA ARG A 88 15.43 -0.49 3.81
C ARG A 88 15.26 -1.01 2.39
N GLY A 89 14.03 -1.02 1.87
CA GLY A 89 13.74 -1.49 0.52
C GLY A 89 14.35 -0.61 -0.58
N VAL A 90 14.26 0.72 -0.44
CA VAL A 90 14.81 1.68 -1.40
C VAL A 90 16.34 1.68 -1.38
N MET A 91 16.96 1.60 -0.21
CA MET A 91 18.42 1.57 -0.09
C MET A 91 19.01 0.30 -0.70
N ALA A 92 18.39 -0.87 -0.47
CA ALA A 92 18.80 -2.12 -1.10
C ALA A 92 18.67 -2.07 -2.63
N ALA A 93 17.59 -1.46 -3.15
CA ALA A 93 17.44 -1.29 -4.59
C ALA A 93 18.48 -0.31 -5.19
N ARG A 94 18.87 0.73 -4.44
CA ARG A 94 19.86 1.74 -4.88
C ARG A 94 21.30 1.26 -4.81
N SER A 95 21.63 0.31 -3.94
CA SER A 95 22.98 -0.27 -3.84
C SER A 95 23.34 -1.19 -5.02
N GLY A 96 22.39 -1.45 -5.93
CA GLY A 96 22.57 -2.38 -7.04
C GLY A 96 22.30 -3.84 -6.67
N ASP A 97 22.06 -4.16 -5.39
CA ASP A 97 21.66 -5.50 -4.95
C ASP A 97 20.15 -5.71 -5.10
N LEU A 98 19.69 -5.78 -6.35
CA LEU A 98 18.29 -6.06 -6.64
C LEU A 98 17.87 -7.47 -6.21
N ALA A 99 18.81 -8.42 -6.17
CA ALA A 99 18.53 -9.79 -5.75
C ALA A 99 18.17 -9.86 -4.26
N GLY A 100 18.86 -9.10 -3.41
CA GLY A 100 18.52 -8.94 -2.00
C GLY A 100 17.33 -8.01 -1.75
N ALA A 101 17.15 -6.97 -2.58
CA ALA A 101 16.09 -5.98 -2.40
C ALA A 101 14.69 -6.53 -2.73
N VAL A 102 14.55 -7.34 -3.78
CA VAL A 102 13.24 -7.83 -4.25
C VAL A 102 12.49 -8.63 -3.18
N PRO A 103 13.10 -9.62 -2.48
CA PRO A 103 12.43 -10.34 -1.40
C PRO A 103 11.98 -9.44 -0.24
N LEU A 104 12.76 -8.41 0.11
CA LEU A 104 12.41 -7.47 1.17
C LEU A 104 11.19 -6.63 0.80
N LEU A 105 11.16 -6.12 -0.44
CA LEU A 105 10.05 -5.31 -0.94
C LEU A 105 8.77 -6.13 -1.13
N ILE A 106 8.92 -7.38 -1.58
CA ILE A 106 7.82 -8.35 -1.65
C ILE A 106 7.21 -8.55 -0.25
N ARG A 107 8.05 -8.83 0.75
CA ARG A 107 7.59 -9.06 2.13
C ARG A 107 6.85 -7.83 2.67
N ALA A 108 7.40 -6.63 2.45
CA ALA A 108 6.75 -5.39 2.86
C ALA A 108 5.37 -5.22 2.20
N ALA A 109 5.26 -5.47 0.90
CA ALA A 109 4.00 -5.37 0.16
C ALA A 109 2.95 -6.44 0.56
N GLU A 110 3.39 -7.57 1.10
CA GLU A 110 2.51 -8.62 1.62
C GLU A 110 2.04 -8.35 3.04
N GLN A 111 2.92 -7.86 3.90
CA GLN A 111 2.59 -7.51 5.29
C GLN A 111 1.71 -6.26 5.35
N VAL A 112 2.11 -5.21 4.62
CA VAL A 112 1.42 -3.92 4.61
C VAL A 112 1.18 -3.50 3.16
N PRO A 113 0.04 -3.87 2.56
CA PRO A 113 -0.21 -3.59 1.15
C PRO A 113 -0.63 -2.13 0.89
N ASN A 114 0.15 -1.16 1.38
CA ASN A 114 -0.02 0.26 1.08
C ASN A 114 0.42 0.58 -0.36
N LEU A 115 0.02 1.74 -0.87
CA LEU A 115 0.30 2.16 -2.24
C LEU A 115 1.81 2.13 -2.56
N GLN A 116 2.62 2.63 -1.63
CA GLN A 116 4.07 2.78 -1.79
C GLN A 116 4.79 1.42 -1.88
N PHE A 117 4.48 0.46 -1.00
CA PHE A 117 5.09 -0.87 -1.01
C PHE A 117 4.67 -1.68 -2.21
N LEU A 118 3.40 -1.64 -2.61
CA LEU A 118 2.93 -2.31 -3.82
C LEU A 118 3.67 -1.79 -5.07
N VAL A 119 3.81 -0.47 -5.20
CA VAL A 119 4.55 0.14 -6.32
C VAL A 119 6.04 -0.22 -6.26
N ASN A 120 6.67 -0.13 -5.09
CA ASN A 120 8.10 -0.42 -4.95
C ASN A 120 8.41 -1.89 -5.27
N ALA A 121 7.60 -2.83 -4.78
CA ALA A 121 7.74 -4.25 -5.08
C ALA A 121 7.59 -4.54 -6.57
N ALA A 122 6.55 -3.99 -7.21
CA ALA A 122 6.36 -4.13 -8.65
C ALA A 122 7.57 -3.59 -9.44
N LYS A 123 8.03 -2.38 -9.11
CA LYS A 123 9.18 -1.76 -9.79
C LYS A 123 10.46 -2.56 -9.60
N ALA A 124 10.75 -3.04 -8.39
CA ALA A 124 11.94 -3.84 -8.13
C ALA A 124 11.95 -5.14 -8.93
N ILE A 125 10.79 -5.83 -9.01
CA ILE A 125 10.66 -7.03 -9.83
C ILE A 125 10.86 -6.72 -11.32
N TYR A 126 10.25 -5.66 -11.84
CA TYR A 126 10.47 -5.27 -13.24
C TYR A 126 11.92 -4.91 -13.53
N THR A 127 12.60 -4.18 -12.64
CA THR A 127 14.03 -3.88 -12.78
C THR A 127 14.89 -5.14 -12.74
N LEU A 128 14.57 -6.11 -11.87
CA LEU A 128 15.28 -7.38 -11.82
C LEU A 128 15.12 -8.15 -13.15
N MET A 129 13.89 -8.20 -13.69
CA MET A 129 13.63 -8.85 -14.99
C MET A 129 14.30 -8.11 -16.15
N ASP A 130 14.39 -6.79 -16.11
CA ASP A 130 15.11 -6.00 -17.11
C ASP A 130 16.60 -6.39 -17.19
N GLN A 131 17.20 -6.75 -16.05
CA GLN A 131 18.62 -7.11 -15.98
C GLN A 131 18.86 -8.60 -16.23
N LYS A 132 18.04 -9.49 -15.67
CA LYS A 132 18.31 -10.93 -15.61
C LYS A 132 17.55 -11.76 -16.64
N GLY A 133 16.57 -11.18 -17.32
CA GLY A 133 15.68 -11.93 -18.19
C GLY A 133 14.24 -11.91 -17.70
N TRP A 134 13.32 -12.10 -18.64
CA TRP A 134 11.91 -12.22 -18.34
C TRP A 134 11.61 -13.51 -17.58
N ASP A 135 10.81 -13.39 -16.52
CA ASP A 135 10.32 -14.51 -15.72
C ASP A 135 8.80 -14.37 -15.56
N ASN A 136 8.05 -15.42 -15.92
CA ASN A 136 6.60 -15.37 -15.96
C ASN A 136 5.95 -15.28 -14.57
N ASP A 137 6.55 -15.91 -13.56
CA ASP A 137 6.01 -15.93 -12.19
C ASP A 137 6.26 -14.57 -11.52
N LEU A 138 7.46 -14.01 -11.70
CA LEU A 138 7.79 -12.66 -11.28
C LEU A 138 6.92 -11.62 -11.99
N ALA A 139 6.71 -11.76 -13.31
CA ALA A 139 5.83 -10.86 -14.05
C ALA A 139 4.38 -10.92 -13.56
N ALA A 140 3.85 -12.12 -13.31
CA ALA A 140 2.51 -12.29 -12.76
C ALA A 140 2.37 -11.65 -11.38
N ARG A 141 3.36 -11.86 -10.49
CA ARG A 141 3.38 -11.28 -9.15
C ARG A 141 3.45 -9.75 -9.19
N ALA A 142 4.35 -9.19 -9.99
CA ALA A 142 4.51 -7.74 -10.15
C ALA A 142 3.24 -7.08 -10.73
N LEU A 143 2.57 -7.75 -11.69
CA LEU A 143 1.30 -7.30 -12.23
C LEU A 143 0.20 -7.31 -11.15
N GLY A 144 0.15 -8.35 -10.30
CA GLY A 144 -0.76 -8.41 -9.16
C GLY A 144 -0.58 -7.24 -8.18
N TYR A 145 0.67 -6.87 -7.86
CA TYR A 145 0.94 -5.69 -7.04
C TYR A 145 0.53 -4.39 -7.74
N LEU A 146 0.82 -4.25 -9.04
CA LEU A 146 0.43 -3.07 -9.82
C LEU A 146 -1.10 -2.91 -9.87
N GLN A 147 -1.85 -3.99 -10.06
CA GLN A 147 -3.31 -3.98 -10.05
C GLN A 147 -3.87 -3.58 -8.69
N ARG A 148 -3.31 -4.10 -7.58
CA ARG A 148 -3.69 -3.67 -6.23
C ARG A 148 -3.37 -2.18 -6.01
N ALA A 149 -2.23 -1.70 -6.50
CA ALA A 149 -1.84 -0.29 -6.42
C ALA A 149 -2.80 0.61 -7.23
N GLN A 150 -3.16 0.23 -8.44
CA GLN A 150 -4.19 0.92 -9.24
C GLN A 150 -5.55 0.94 -8.55
N ARG A 151 -5.94 -0.17 -7.91
CA ARG A 151 -7.14 -0.21 -7.08
C ARG A 151 -7.03 0.73 -5.91
N LYS A 152 -5.85 1.04 -5.36
CA LYS A 152 -5.64 2.04 -4.28
C LYS A 152 -5.62 3.48 -4.77
N ASP A 153 -4.87 3.79 -5.82
CA ASP A 153 -4.92 5.10 -6.49
C ASP A 153 -4.49 4.99 -7.96
N ARG A 154 -5.48 4.95 -8.85
CA ARG A 154 -5.25 4.89 -10.30
C ARG A 154 -4.61 6.16 -10.88
N LYS A 155 -4.80 7.32 -10.24
CA LYS A 155 -4.26 8.61 -10.72
C LYS A 155 -2.86 8.89 -10.19
N SER A 156 -2.35 8.05 -9.29
CA SER A 156 -1.01 8.20 -8.72
C SER A 156 0.08 8.20 -9.81
N ALA A 157 0.95 9.20 -9.76
CA ALA A 157 2.17 9.23 -10.57
C ALA A 157 3.09 8.01 -10.27
N LYS A 158 3.05 7.47 -9.04
CA LYS A 158 3.80 6.27 -8.64
C LYS A 158 3.32 5.04 -9.43
N VAL A 159 2.00 4.89 -9.58
CA VAL A 159 1.37 3.80 -10.36
C VAL A 159 1.67 3.96 -11.85
N ALA A 160 1.56 5.18 -12.39
CA ALA A 160 1.90 5.46 -13.78
C ALA A 160 3.37 5.10 -14.08
N SER A 161 4.30 5.46 -13.19
CA SER A 161 5.73 5.12 -13.31
C SER A 161 5.97 3.61 -13.31
N ALA A 162 5.32 2.85 -12.43
CA ALA A 162 5.45 1.40 -12.40
C ALA A 162 4.88 0.73 -13.66
N ARG A 163 3.75 1.23 -14.17
CA ARG A 163 3.17 0.76 -15.43
C ARG A 163 4.09 1.03 -16.62
N GLN A 164 4.69 2.21 -16.68
CA GLN A 164 5.63 2.54 -17.75
C GLN A 164 6.84 1.59 -17.74
N LEU A 165 7.38 1.27 -16.56
CA LEU A 165 8.48 0.32 -16.42
C LEU A 165 8.06 -1.09 -16.90
N TYR A 166 6.88 -1.57 -16.51
CA TYR A 166 6.33 -2.83 -17.01
C TYR A 166 6.29 -2.86 -18.54
N MET A 167 5.76 -1.81 -19.18
CA MET A 167 5.65 -1.72 -20.64
C MET A 167 7.01 -1.75 -21.32
N THR A 168 8.00 -1.03 -20.78
CA THR A 168 9.37 -1.04 -21.29
C THR A 168 9.99 -2.44 -21.25
N VAL A 169 9.90 -3.11 -20.09
CA VAL A 169 10.48 -4.45 -19.89
C VAL A 169 9.76 -5.51 -20.74
N ALA A 170 8.42 -5.48 -20.77
CA ALA A 170 7.64 -6.40 -21.60
C ALA A 170 7.99 -6.25 -23.08
N LYS A 171 8.11 -5.00 -23.59
CA LYS A 171 8.50 -4.74 -24.97
C LYS A 171 9.91 -5.26 -25.28
N LYS A 172 10.88 -5.06 -24.37
CA LYS A 172 12.26 -5.53 -24.54
C LYS A 172 12.33 -7.05 -24.73
N TYR A 173 11.48 -7.81 -24.04
CA TYR A 173 11.43 -9.27 -24.12
C TYR A 173 10.34 -9.81 -25.08
N GLY A 174 9.71 -8.96 -25.90
CA GLY A 174 8.70 -9.39 -26.87
C GLY A 174 7.39 -9.90 -26.27
N MET A 175 7.10 -9.55 -25.01
CA MET A 175 5.92 -10.02 -24.28
C MET A 175 4.69 -9.15 -24.56
N PRO A 176 3.49 -9.74 -24.67
CA PRO A 176 2.27 -8.97 -24.85
C PRO A 176 2.00 -8.11 -23.61
N ILE A 177 1.73 -6.83 -23.84
CA ILE A 177 1.38 -5.89 -22.78
C ILE A 177 -0.07 -6.16 -22.36
N LYS A 178 -0.25 -6.64 -21.13
CA LYS A 178 -1.58 -6.80 -20.55
C LYS A 178 -2.08 -5.43 -20.10
N ASN A 179 -3.17 -4.98 -20.71
CA ASN A 179 -3.91 -3.82 -20.21
C ASN A 179 -4.82 -4.27 -19.06
N SER A 180 -4.43 -3.94 -17.84
CA SER A 180 -5.33 -3.95 -16.66
C SER A 180 -5.41 -2.54 -16.10
#